data_AF-A0A1Y2QLK5-F1
#
_entry.id   AF-A0A1Y2QLK5-F1
#
_cell.length_a   1.000
_cell.length_b   1.000
_cell.length_c   1.000
_cell.angle_alpha   90.00
_cell.angle_beta   90.00
_cell.angle_gamma   90.00
#
_symmetry.space_group_name_H-M   'P 1'
#
loop_
_entity.id
_entity.type
_entity.pdbx_description
1 polymer ?
#
loop_
_entity_poly.entity_id
_entity_poly.type
_entity_poly.pdbx_seq_one_letter_code
_entity_poly.pdbx_strand_id
1 'polypeptide(L)'
;MFWTTGLALALASMPAAQAEKKCGGATVKQGVLEMMVLIRQDGTGPVRVTWVWLQSPNADRSFVLDASYRPEGDVLNAPSHLSIRGYGEVTEGLEGPPERLLWSLEGAQPGTGTGGWVRLQRAPESPVASASITMAQSGALAYRTEALEAARRGEAFRGERFSGDGKLLSSSTVRLPDEAVATALFLKARAMATAELEPCGPPVMLPPAQPRKD
;
A
#
# COMPACT_ATOMS: atom_id res chain seq x y z
N MET A 1 -66.81 -39.01 -1.20
CA MET A 1 -66.17 -37.98 -2.04
C MET A 1 -64.68 -38.03 -1.77
N PHE A 2 -63.91 -38.20 -2.85
CA PHE A 2 -62.48 -38.50 -2.87
C PHE A 2 -61.61 -37.26 -2.57
N TRP A 3 -60.47 -37.49 -1.89
CA TRP A 3 -59.08 -36.97 -2.07
C TRP A 3 -58.91 -35.77 -3.05
N THR A 4 -58.07 -34.74 -2.84
CA THR A 4 -56.63 -34.76 -2.54
C THR A 4 -56.07 -33.31 -2.43
N THR A 5 -55.09 -33.13 -1.52
CA THR A 5 -53.86 -32.31 -1.60
C THR A 5 -53.84 -30.91 -2.25
N GLY A 6 -53.44 -29.93 -1.42
CA GLY A 6 -52.13 -29.28 -1.53
C GLY A 6 -51.90 -28.30 -2.68
N LEU A 7 -51.82 -27.01 -2.35
CA LEU A 7 -50.97 -26.07 -3.07
C LEU A 7 -49.99 -25.45 -2.08
N ALA A 8 -48.84 -26.12 -1.92
CA ALA A 8 -47.64 -25.48 -1.45
C ALA A 8 -47.27 -24.43 -2.51
N LEU A 9 -47.47 -23.14 -2.21
CA LEU A 9 -46.79 -22.10 -2.96
C LEU A 9 -45.30 -22.28 -2.69
N ALA A 10 -44.64 -22.90 -3.66
CA ALA A 10 -43.20 -22.91 -3.78
C ALA A 10 -42.72 -21.46 -3.69
N LEU A 11 -42.11 -21.11 -2.55
CA LEU A 11 -41.12 -20.06 -2.48
C LEU A 11 -40.12 -20.38 -3.57
N ALA A 12 -40.23 -19.68 -4.70
CA ALA A 12 -39.21 -19.66 -5.72
C ALA A 12 -37.93 -19.24 -5.00
N SER A 13 -37.08 -20.23 -4.72
CA SER A 13 -35.70 -20.04 -4.32
C SER A 13 -35.02 -19.36 -5.51
N MET A 14 -35.15 -18.04 -5.58
CA MET A 14 -34.24 -17.25 -6.37
C MET A 14 -32.84 -17.68 -5.93
N PRO A 15 -31.96 -18.10 -6.86
CA PRO A 15 -30.56 -18.23 -6.49
C PRO A 15 -30.18 -16.88 -5.91
N ALA A 16 -29.72 -16.85 -4.66
CA ALA A 16 -29.18 -15.64 -4.07
C ALA A 16 -28.19 -15.11 -5.10
N ALA A 17 -28.55 -14.01 -5.77
CA ALA A 17 -27.65 -13.34 -6.67
C ALA A 17 -26.41 -13.10 -5.81
N GLN A 18 -25.32 -13.82 -6.11
CA GLN A 18 -24.08 -13.67 -5.37
C GLN A 18 -23.75 -12.20 -5.49
N ALA A 19 -23.92 -11.47 -4.39
CA ALA A 19 -23.87 -10.02 -4.44
C ALA A 19 -22.46 -9.67 -4.91
N GLU A 20 -22.39 -9.05 -6.09
CA GLU A 20 -21.15 -8.88 -6.83
C GLU A 20 -20.16 -8.09 -5.98
N LYS A 21 -18.93 -8.60 -5.87
CA LYS A 21 -17.86 -7.89 -5.17
C LYS A 21 -17.34 -6.80 -6.09
N LYS A 22 -17.26 -5.58 -5.60
CA LYS A 22 -16.67 -4.45 -6.30
C LYS A 22 -15.37 -4.01 -5.65
N CYS A 23 -14.40 -3.64 -6.47
CA CYS A 23 -13.08 -3.21 -6.09
C CYS A 23 -12.82 -1.86 -6.76
N GLY A 24 -12.07 -1.00 -6.07
CA GLY A 24 -11.66 0.30 -6.60
C GLY A 24 -10.29 0.63 -6.05
N GLY A 25 -9.53 1.41 -6.80
CA GLY A 25 -8.22 1.85 -6.41
C GLY A 25 -7.92 3.19 -7.04
N ALA A 26 -7.42 4.13 -6.25
CA ALA A 26 -7.01 5.43 -6.78
C ALA A 26 -5.70 5.88 -6.15
N THR A 27 -4.92 6.58 -6.97
CA THR A 27 -3.67 7.22 -6.58
C THR A 27 -3.80 8.73 -6.76
N VAL A 28 -3.53 9.48 -5.71
CA VAL A 28 -3.56 10.94 -5.70
C VAL A 28 -2.16 11.48 -5.44
N LYS A 29 -1.79 12.49 -6.23
CA LYS A 29 -0.51 13.20 -6.12
C LYS A 29 -0.72 14.64 -5.65
N GLN A 30 0.14 15.11 -4.74
CA GLN A 30 0.21 16.52 -4.35
C GLN A 30 1.68 16.90 -4.15
N GLY A 31 2.19 17.73 -5.06
CA GLY A 31 3.63 18.00 -5.12
C GLY A 31 4.39 16.70 -5.37
N VAL A 32 5.28 16.34 -4.44
CA VAL A 32 6.07 15.10 -4.50
C VAL A 32 5.43 13.93 -3.76
N LEU A 33 4.35 14.15 -3.00
CA LEU A 33 3.66 13.12 -2.24
C LEU A 33 2.74 12.31 -3.14
N GLU A 34 2.65 11.01 -2.85
CA GLU A 34 1.75 10.09 -3.54
C GLU A 34 1.00 9.23 -2.52
N MET A 35 -0.33 9.24 -2.57
CA MET A 35 -1.19 8.41 -1.73
C MET A 35 -2.00 7.47 -2.61
N MET A 36 -1.89 6.17 -2.36
CA MET A 36 -2.71 5.15 -2.99
C MET A 36 -3.66 4.53 -1.96
N VAL A 37 -4.93 4.42 -2.34
CA VAL A 37 -5.99 3.82 -1.54
C VAL A 37 -6.68 2.74 -2.36
N LEU A 38 -6.78 1.54 -1.80
CA LEU A 38 -7.56 0.44 -2.35
C LEU A 38 -8.79 0.20 -1.47
N ILE A 39 -9.92 -0.05 -2.11
CA ILE A 39 -11.21 -0.29 -1.45
C ILE A 39 -11.88 -1.56 -1.98
N ARG A 40 -12.80 -2.11 -1.19
CA ARG A 40 -13.68 -3.21 -1.56
C ARG A 40 -15.10 -2.96 -1.07
N GLN A 41 -16.08 -3.40 -1.85
CA GLN A 41 -17.48 -3.47 -1.48
C GLN A 41 -17.98 -4.90 -1.74
N ASP A 42 -18.54 -5.54 -0.72
CA ASP A 42 -19.15 -6.86 -0.86
C ASP A 42 -20.67 -6.68 -1.07
N GLY A 43 -21.14 -6.85 -2.30
CA GLY A 43 -22.55 -6.69 -2.63
C GLY A 43 -23.07 -5.26 -2.43
N THR A 44 -24.19 -5.13 -1.72
CA THR A 44 -24.76 -3.83 -1.33
C THR A 44 -24.22 -3.33 0.02
N GLY A 45 -23.21 -4.00 0.58
CA GLY A 45 -22.59 -3.60 1.84
C GLY A 45 -21.85 -2.26 1.75
N PRO A 46 -21.38 -1.72 2.89
CA PRO A 46 -20.58 -0.50 2.89
C PRO A 46 -19.23 -0.74 2.22
N VAL A 47 -18.74 0.30 1.55
CA VAL A 47 -17.37 0.35 1.02
C VAL A 47 -16.37 0.34 2.18
N ARG A 48 -15.34 -0.50 2.08
CA ARG A 48 -14.27 -0.61 3.06
C ARG A 48 -12.94 -0.35 2.41
N VAL A 49 -12.11 0.45 3.06
CA VAL A 49 -10.70 0.55 2.69
C VAL A 49 -10.01 -0.77 3.02
N THR A 50 -9.21 -1.28 2.10
CA THR A 50 -8.47 -2.55 2.26
C THR A 50 -6.98 -2.32 2.34
N TRP A 51 -6.49 -1.21 1.80
CA TRP A 51 -5.08 -0.86 1.85
C TRP A 51 -4.89 0.64 1.64
N VAL A 52 -3.93 1.21 2.35
CA VAL A 52 -3.54 2.62 2.21
C VAL A 52 -2.03 2.73 2.32
N TRP A 53 -1.44 3.53 1.45
CA TRP A 53 -0.02 3.80 1.47
C TRP A 53 0.31 5.18 0.95
N LEU A 54 1.33 5.74 1.57
CA LEU A 54 1.85 7.06 1.29
C LEU A 54 3.34 6.96 0.98
N GLN A 55 3.74 7.55 -0.14
CA GLN A 55 5.14 7.85 -0.42
C GLN A 55 5.45 9.29 -0.05
N SER A 56 6.54 9.46 0.70
CA SER A 56 7.11 10.75 1.03
C SER A 56 8.59 10.80 0.61
N PRO A 57 8.89 11.18 -0.65
CA PRO A 57 10.26 11.43 -1.09
C PRO A 57 10.85 12.66 -0.40
N ASN A 58 12.16 12.68 -0.25
CA ASN A 58 12.91 13.92 -0.01
C ASN A 58 13.00 14.78 -1.28
N ALA A 59 13.53 15.99 -1.15
CA ALA A 59 13.59 16.97 -2.23
C ALA A 59 14.37 16.49 -3.47
N ASP A 60 15.51 15.81 -3.26
CA ASP A 60 16.36 15.28 -4.35
C ASP A 60 15.97 13.87 -4.81
N ARG A 61 14.94 13.26 -4.19
CA ARG A 61 14.43 11.91 -4.46
C ARG A 61 15.46 10.78 -4.31
N SER A 62 16.58 11.03 -3.63
CA SER A 62 17.55 9.97 -3.32
C SER A 62 17.01 8.98 -2.29
N PHE A 63 16.05 9.40 -1.46
CA PHE A 63 15.35 8.55 -0.51
C PHE A 63 13.84 8.79 -0.50
N VAL A 64 13.09 7.73 -0.23
CA VAL A 64 11.64 7.76 -0.02
C VAL A 64 11.32 7.07 1.29
N LEU A 65 10.45 7.71 2.08
CA LEU A 65 9.77 7.06 3.19
C LEU A 65 8.41 6.55 2.71
N ASP A 66 8.23 5.24 2.74
CA ASP A 66 7.00 4.54 2.40
C ASP A 66 6.26 4.20 3.71
N ALA A 67 5.02 4.65 3.86
CA ALA A 67 4.19 4.36 5.01
C ALA A 67 2.91 3.63 4.60
N SER A 68 2.60 2.51 5.25
CA SER A 68 1.31 1.83 5.10
C SER A 68 0.46 1.99 6.35
N TYR A 69 -0.83 2.22 6.15
CA TYR A 69 -1.79 2.45 7.22
C TYR A 69 -2.77 1.29 7.30
N ARG A 70 -3.20 0.97 8.53
CA ARG A 70 -4.32 0.04 8.69
C ARG A 70 -5.61 0.75 8.32
N PRO A 71 -6.47 0.10 7.52
CA PRO A 71 -7.76 0.67 7.19
C PRO A 71 -8.73 0.49 8.36
N GLU A 72 -9.17 1.59 8.97
CA GLU A 72 -10.22 1.57 9.99
C GLU A 72 -11.30 2.59 9.62
N GLY A 73 -12.30 2.11 8.87
CA GLY A 73 -13.43 2.93 8.44
C GLY A 73 -13.01 4.12 7.58
N ASP A 74 -13.30 5.33 8.09
CA ASP A 74 -13.26 6.59 7.34
C ASP A 74 -12.09 7.49 7.75
N VAL A 75 -11.22 7.02 8.63
CA VAL A 75 -10.11 7.80 9.22
C VAL A 75 -8.77 7.20 8.81
N LEU A 76 -7.80 8.08 8.52
CA LEU A 76 -6.41 7.68 8.37
C LEU A 76 -5.78 7.63 9.77
N ASN A 77 -5.56 6.42 10.28
CA ASN A 77 -4.92 6.22 11.58
C ASN A 77 -3.41 6.44 11.54
N ALA A 78 -2.72 6.10 12.63
CA ALA A 78 -1.26 6.04 12.65
C ALA A 78 -0.71 5.03 11.62
N PRO A 79 0.50 5.27 11.09
CA PRO A 79 1.21 4.30 10.27
C PRO A 79 1.35 2.96 11.01
N SER A 80 1.17 1.88 10.27
CA SER A 80 1.30 0.50 10.77
C SER A 80 2.55 -0.20 10.26
N HIS A 81 3.15 0.33 9.20
CA HIS A 81 4.40 -0.15 8.63
C HIS A 81 5.13 1.04 8.00
N LEU A 82 6.45 1.06 8.17
CA LEU A 82 7.36 2.02 7.56
C LEU A 82 8.49 1.27 6.87
N SER A 83 8.83 1.70 5.67
CA SER A 83 10.06 1.31 4.98
C SER A 83 10.76 2.52 4.42
N ILE A 84 12.09 2.48 4.40
CA ILE A 84 12.89 3.46 3.67
C ILE A 84 13.39 2.81 2.39
N ARG A 85 13.33 3.57 1.31
CA ARG A 85 13.83 3.18 0.00
C ARG A 85 14.91 4.15 -0.44
N GLY A 86 16.05 3.62 -0.86
CA GLY A 86 17.14 4.39 -1.45
C GLY A 86 17.21 4.17 -2.96
N TYR A 87 17.55 5.23 -3.69
CA TYR A 87 17.65 5.22 -5.16
C TYR A 87 19.07 5.48 -5.64
N GLY A 88 19.44 4.85 -6.75
CA GLY A 88 20.73 5.02 -7.42
C GLY A 88 20.70 4.56 -8.87
N GLU A 89 21.84 4.70 -9.55
CA GLU A 89 21.98 4.28 -10.95
C GLU A 89 22.43 2.82 -11.04
N VAL A 90 21.68 2.02 -11.79
CA VAL A 90 22.03 0.65 -12.21
C VAL A 90 21.51 0.46 -13.63
N THR A 91 22.30 -0.19 -14.48
CA THR A 91 21.89 -0.57 -15.84
C THR A 91 20.63 -1.44 -15.80
N GLU A 92 19.71 -1.22 -16.73
CA GLU A 92 18.49 -2.02 -16.84
C GLU A 92 18.82 -3.51 -17.03
N GLY A 93 18.05 -4.38 -16.37
CA GLY A 93 18.25 -5.83 -16.40
C GLY A 93 19.44 -6.33 -15.56
N LEU A 94 20.18 -5.44 -14.89
CA LEU A 94 21.26 -5.80 -13.97
C LEU A 94 20.89 -5.47 -12.51
N GLU A 95 21.51 -6.20 -11.59
CA GLU A 95 21.58 -5.83 -10.19
C GLU A 95 22.81 -4.99 -9.92
N GLY A 96 22.67 -3.98 -9.05
CA GLY A 96 23.79 -3.21 -8.54
C GLY A 96 24.72 -4.05 -7.65
N PRO A 97 25.94 -3.54 -7.35
CA PRO A 97 26.80 -4.16 -6.36
C PRO A 97 26.13 -4.18 -4.98
N PRO A 98 26.57 -5.09 -4.06
CA PRO A 98 26.12 -5.04 -2.67
C PRO A 98 26.42 -3.69 -2.01
N GLU A 99 25.41 -3.13 -1.36
CA GLU A 99 25.46 -1.88 -0.62
C GLU A 99 24.86 -2.05 0.77
N ARG A 100 25.20 -1.17 1.70
CA ARG A 100 24.48 -1.05 2.96
C ARG A 100 23.49 0.10 2.88
N LEU A 101 22.22 -0.18 3.13
CA LEU A 101 21.19 0.83 3.34
C LEU A 101 20.91 0.92 4.83
N LEU A 102 21.09 2.10 5.41
CA LEU A 102 20.87 2.38 6.83
C LEU A 102 19.84 3.50 6.99
N TRP A 103 19.17 3.51 8.14
CA TRP A 103 18.32 4.59 8.60
C TRP A 103 18.55 4.90 10.08
N SER A 104 18.32 6.15 10.46
CA SER A 104 18.34 6.61 11.85
C SER A 104 17.44 7.83 12.01
N LEU A 105 17.17 8.26 13.24
CA LEU A 105 16.63 9.60 13.47
C LEU A 105 17.66 10.64 13.02
N GLU A 106 17.20 11.77 12.48
CA GLU A 106 18.07 12.79 11.87
C GLU A 106 19.24 13.25 12.75
N GLY A 107 19.08 13.29 14.08
CA GLY A 107 20.12 13.68 15.02
C GLY A 107 21.20 12.62 15.32
N ALA A 108 21.08 11.41 14.80
CA ALA A 108 22.01 10.32 15.09
C ALA A 108 23.38 10.51 14.39
N GLN A 109 24.39 9.84 14.95
CA GLN A 109 25.73 9.81 14.35
C GLN A 109 25.68 9.11 12.98
N PRO A 110 26.30 9.69 11.93
CA PRO A 110 26.39 9.04 10.61
C PRO A 110 26.98 7.64 10.69
N GLY A 111 26.43 6.70 9.91
CA GLY A 111 26.94 5.32 9.81
C GLY A 111 26.62 4.39 10.97
N THR A 112 25.96 4.87 12.03
CA THR A 112 25.51 4.04 13.17
C THR A 112 24.02 3.67 13.09
N GLY A 113 23.40 3.87 11.92
CA GLY A 113 21.99 3.58 11.69
C GLY A 113 21.64 2.09 11.70
N THR A 114 20.34 1.82 11.80
CA THR A 114 19.77 0.47 11.61
C THR A 114 19.61 0.18 10.12
N GLY A 115 19.91 -1.03 9.69
CA GLY A 115 19.59 -1.44 8.33
C GLY A 115 20.25 -2.74 7.94
N GLY A 116 20.58 -2.89 6.66
CA GLY A 116 21.08 -4.15 6.14
C GLY A 116 21.76 -4.01 4.78
N TRP A 117 22.31 -5.14 4.34
CA TRP A 117 22.85 -5.29 3.00
C TRP A 117 21.71 -5.38 1.99
N VAL A 118 21.83 -4.64 0.90
CA VAL A 118 20.87 -4.58 -0.19
C VAL A 118 21.59 -4.64 -1.53
N ARG A 119 20.83 -4.91 -2.59
CA ARG A 119 21.25 -4.71 -3.98
C ARG A 119 20.19 -3.87 -4.67
N LEU A 120 20.62 -2.81 -5.33
CA LEU A 120 19.69 -2.00 -6.11
C LEU A 120 19.25 -2.79 -7.33
N GLN A 121 17.95 -2.75 -7.60
CA GLN A 121 17.37 -3.35 -8.79
C GLN A 121 16.55 -2.29 -9.52
N ARG A 122 16.65 -2.30 -10.85
CA ARG A 122 15.83 -1.44 -11.71
C ARG A 122 14.63 -2.25 -12.18
N ALA A 123 13.43 -1.87 -11.73
CA ALA A 123 12.19 -2.44 -12.23
C ALA A 123 12.01 -2.07 -13.72
N PRO A 124 11.34 -2.91 -14.54
CA PRO A 124 11.22 -2.70 -16.00
C PRO A 124 10.70 -1.33 -16.42
N GLU A 125 9.82 -0.72 -15.62
CA GLU A 125 9.22 0.59 -15.93
C GLU A 125 9.80 1.74 -15.09
N SER A 126 10.83 1.47 -14.27
CA SER A 126 11.47 2.49 -13.44
C SER A 126 12.69 3.07 -14.16
N PRO A 127 12.85 4.39 -14.26
CA PRO A 127 14.06 4.99 -14.82
C PRO A 127 15.27 4.88 -13.89
N VAL A 128 15.04 4.57 -12.61
CA VAL A 128 16.07 4.52 -11.56
C VAL A 128 16.00 3.20 -10.78
N ALA A 129 17.14 2.72 -10.31
CA ALA A 129 17.21 1.52 -9.50
C ALA A 129 16.96 1.87 -8.02
N SER A 130 16.41 0.92 -7.28
CA SER A 130 16.13 1.13 -5.86
C SER A 130 16.30 -0.13 -5.03
N ALA A 131 16.45 0.07 -3.74
CA ALA A 131 16.33 -0.98 -2.73
C ALA A 131 15.58 -0.42 -1.53
N SER A 132 14.85 -1.28 -0.82
CA SER A 132 14.10 -0.90 0.37
C SER A 132 14.38 -1.82 1.54
N ILE A 133 14.25 -1.28 2.75
CA ILE A 133 14.27 -2.05 3.98
C ILE A 133 13.08 -1.64 4.86
N THR A 134 12.49 -2.61 5.53
CA THR A 134 11.49 -2.34 6.57
C THR A 134 12.17 -1.67 7.76
N MET A 135 11.65 -0.51 8.14
CA MET A 135 12.07 0.22 9.32
C MET A 135 11.30 -0.24 10.55
N ALA A 136 9.98 -0.37 10.41
CA ALA A 136 9.09 -0.69 11.52
C ALA A 136 7.76 -1.29 11.05
N GLN A 137 7.15 -2.08 11.93
CA GLN A 137 5.85 -2.71 11.72
C GLN A 137 5.11 -2.86 13.05
N SER A 138 3.79 -2.72 13.06
CA SER A 138 2.92 -3.01 14.20
C SER A 138 2.11 -4.30 14.01
N GLY A 139 1.56 -4.84 15.09
CA GLY A 139 0.72 -6.05 15.07
C GLY A 139 1.43 -7.30 15.59
N ALA A 140 1.04 -8.46 15.08
CA ALA A 140 1.54 -9.75 15.56
C ALA A 140 3.05 -9.93 15.35
N LEU A 141 3.60 -9.34 14.29
CA LEU A 141 5.03 -9.32 14.00
C LEU A 141 5.58 -7.90 14.22
N ALA A 142 5.26 -7.31 15.38
CA ALA A 142 5.73 -5.98 15.72
C ALA A 142 7.26 -5.91 15.68
N TYR A 143 7.76 -4.88 15.01
CA TYR A 143 9.18 -4.66 14.78
C TYR A 143 9.45 -3.16 14.91
N ARG A 144 10.35 -2.78 15.80
CA ARG A 144 10.84 -1.39 15.95
C ARG A 144 9.72 -0.34 16.02
N THR A 145 8.72 -0.58 16.87
CA THR A 145 7.54 0.29 17.00
C THR A 145 7.91 1.72 17.43
N GLU A 146 9.09 1.94 18.01
CA GLU A 146 9.63 3.26 18.31
C GLU A 146 9.73 4.18 17.08
N ALA A 147 10.02 3.64 15.90
CA ALA A 147 10.09 4.44 14.67
C ALA A 147 8.69 4.82 14.15
N LEU A 148 7.66 3.99 14.41
CA LEU A 148 6.27 4.39 14.16
C LEU A 148 5.88 5.57 15.04
N GLU A 149 6.24 5.53 16.32
CA GLU A 149 5.96 6.63 17.26
C GLU A 149 6.73 7.90 16.92
N ALA A 150 7.99 7.80 16.47
CA ALA A 150 8.75 8.94 15.98
C ALA A 150 8.11 9.57 14.74
N ALA A 151 7.67 8.76 13.77
CA ALA A 151 6.97 9.25 12.58
C ALA A 151 5.65 9.95 12.94
N ARG A 152 4.91 9.47 13.94
CA ARG A 152 3.69 10.13 14.44
C ARG A 152 3.96 11.50 15.06
N ARG A 153 5.13 11.69 15.69
CA ARG A 153 5.58 13.01 16.17
C ARG A 153 6.12 13.91 15.04
N GLY A 154 6.08 13.43 13.80
CA GLY A 154 6.61 14.13 12.64
C GLY A 154 8.14 14.13 12.57
N GLU A 155 8.84 13.30 13.35
CA GLU A 155 10.31 13.27 13.31
C GLU A 155 10.84 12.89 11.93
N ALA A 156 12.04 13.38 11.63
CA ALA A 156 12.70 13.12 10.37
C ALA A 156 13.73 11.97 10.53
N PHE A 157 13.86 11.18 9.47
CA PHE A 157 14.76 10.05 9.40
C PHE A 157 15.88 10.34 8.40
N ARG A 158 17.12 10.09 8.79
CA ARG A 158 18.26 10.09 7.87
C ARG A 158 18.38 8.72 7.22
N GLY A 159 18.32 8.68 5.89
CA GLY A 159 18.72 7.53 5.09
C GLY A 159 20.18 7.67 4.67
N GLU A 160 20.93 6.58 4.71
CA GLU A 160 22.33 6.54 4.28
C GLU A 160 22.58 5.28 3.44
N ARG A 161 23.26 5.45 2.31
CA ARG A 161 23.75 4.35 1.47
C ARG A 161 25.26 4.33 1.48
N PHE A 162 25.82 3.15 1.70
CA PHE A 162 27.25 2.90 1.63
C PHE A 162 27.55 1.80 0.61
N SER A 163 28.65 1.92 -0.10
CA SER A 163 29.17 0.83 -0.93
C SER A 163 29.68 -0.33 -0.07
N GLY A 164 29.96 -1.47 -0.71
CA GLY A 164 30.46 -2.66 -0.04
C GLY A 164 31.78 -2.50 0.72
N ASP A 165 32.61 -1.54 0.32
CA ASP A 165 33.87 -1.17 1.00
C ASP A 165 33.70 -0.09 2.09
N GLY A 166 32.47 0.38 2.33
CA GLY A 166 32.15 1.32 3.40
C GLY A 166 32.22 2.80 3.03
N LYS A 167 32.40 3.16 1.76
CA LYS A 167 32.32 4.56 1.32
C LYS A 167 30.86 5.03 1.29
N LEU A 168 30.59 6.24 1.81
CA LEU A 168 29.27 6.87 1.72
C LEU A 168 28.95 7.22 0.26
N LEU A 169 27.82 6.73 -0.24
CA LEU A 169 27.31 6.97 -1.59
C LEU A 169 26.26 8.07 -1.61
N SER A 170 25.32 8.03 -0.67
CA SER A 170 24.30 9.07 -0.50
C SER A 170 23.84 9.16 0.94
N SER A 171 23.44 10.36 1.35
CA SER A 171 22.84 10.62 2.66
C SER A 171 21.82 11.74 2.52
N SER A 172 20.62 11.54 3.05
CA SER A 172 19.60 12.59 3.06
C SER A 172 18.54 12.33 4.12
N THR A 173 17.76 13.36 4.42
CA THR A 173 16.67 13.29 5.40
C THR A 173 15.32 13.15 4.69
N VAL A 174 14.47 12.25 5.19
CA VAL A 174 13.07 12.05 4.77
C VAL A 174 12.15 12.12 5.98
N ARG A 175 10.91 12.57 5.79
CA ARG A 175 9.88 12.57 6.85
C ARG A 175 8.51 12.35 6.25
N LEU A 176 7.55 11.87 7.06
CA LEU A 176 6.15 11.91 6.66
C LEU A 176 5.64 13.35 6.65
N PRO A 177 4.67 13.68 5.78
CA PRO A 177 4.01 14.97 5.85
C PRO A 177 3.17 15.07 7.13
N ASP A 178 2.74 16.29 7.45
CA ASP A 178 1.84 16.54 8.56
C ASP A 178 0.54 15.72 8.43
N GLU A 179 -0.03 15.32 9.57
CA GLU A 179 -1.24 14.47 9.63
C GLU A 179 -2.41 15.04 8.82
N ALA A 180 -2.60 16.36 8.87
CA ALA A 180 -3.65 17.04 8.10
C ALA A 180 -3.46 16.86 6.58
N VAL A 181 -2.22 16.93 6.09
CA VAL A 181 -1.89 16.73 4.67
C VAL A 181 -2.11 15.27 4.27
N ALA A 182 -1.63 14.32 5.07
CA ALA A 182 -1.84 12.89 4.84
C ALA A 182 -3.34 12.53 4.82
N THR A 183 -4.11 13.07 5.75
CA THR A 183 -5.56 12.86 5.86
C THR A 183 -6.31 13.44 4.66
N ALA A 184 -5.96 14.65 4.22
CA ALA A 184 -6.57 15.26 3.04
C ALA A 184 -6.31 14.42 1.77
N LEU A 185 -5.09 13.92 1.60
CA LEU A 185 -4.73 13.01 0.50
C LEU A 185 -5.53 11.71 0.56
N PHE A 186 -5.63 11.10 1.76
CA PHE A 186 -6.40 9.88 1.96
C PHE A 186 -7.88 10.06 1.60
N LEU A 187 -8.54 11.11 2.10
CA LEU A 187 -9.95 11.37 1.83
C LEU A 187 -10.19 11.58 0.33
N LYS A 188 -9.30 12.32 -0.34
CA LYS A 188 -9.37 12.54 -1.79
C LYS A 188 -9.20 11.22 -2.57
N ALA A 189 -8.18 10.43 -2.25
CA ALA A 189 -7.94 9.14 -2.90
C ALA A 189 -9.08 8.15 -2.67
N ARG A 190 -9.62 8.09 -1.45
CA ARG A 190 -10.78 7.25 -1.12
C ARG A 190 -12.02 7.65 -1.92
N ALA A 191 -12.31 8.94 -2.04
CA ALA A 191 -13.46 9.42 -2.81
C ALA A 191 -13.33 9.04 -4.29
N MET A 192 -12.14 9.21 -4.87
CA MET A 192 -11.86 8.80 -6.25
C MET A 192 -11.99 7.29 -6.43
N ALA A 193 -11.38 6.49 -5.56
CA ALA A 193 -11.49 5.04 -5.61
C ALA A 193 -12.95 4.56 -5.52
N THR A 194 -13.77 5.24 -4.72
CA THR A 194 -15.21 4.93 -4.56
C THR A 194 -16.02 5.25 -5.82
N ALA A 195 -15.66 6.32 -6.54
CA ALA A 195 -16.30 6.67 -7.81
C ALA A 195 -15.97 5.67 -8.93
N GLU A 196 -14.82 5.00 -8.83
CA GLU A 196 -14.28 4.04 -9.82
C GLU A 196 -14.53 2.57 -9.39
N LEU A 197 -15.58 2.31 -8.61
CA LEU A 197 -15.91 0.94 -8.18
C LEU A 197 -16.39 0.08 -9.36
N GLU A 198 -15.63 -0.96 -9.65
CA GLU A 198 -15.93 -1.93 -10.70
C GLU A 198 -15.96 -3.35 -10.12
N PRO A 199 -16.59 -4.33 -10.80
CA PRO A 199 -16.50 -5.73 -10.40
C PRO A 199 -15.05 -6.18 -10.15
N CYS A 200 -14.81 -6.87 -9.04
CA CYS A 200 -13.48 -7.39 -8.73
C CYS A 200 -13.11 -8.53 -9.69
N GLY A 201 -12.11 -8.33 -10.55
CA GLY A 201 -11.56 -9.36 -11.44
C GLY A 201 -12.16 -9.35 -12.85
N PRO A 202 -11.73 -10.25 -13.74
CA PRO A 202 -12.21 -10.28 -15.11
C PRO A 202 -13.72 -10.58 -15.16
N PRO A 203 -14.46 -10.04 -16.14
CA PRO A 203 -15.90 -10.21 -16.23
C PRO A 203 -16.26 -11.70 -16.27
N VAL A 204 -17.17 -12.13 -15.38
CA VAL A 204 -17.64 -13.51 -15.36
C VAL A 204 -18.57 -13.70 -16.56
N MET A 205 -18.06 -14.29 -17.64
CA MET A 205 -18.92 -14.81 -18.71
C MET A 205 -19.58 -16.09 -18.23
N LEU A 206 -20.85 -16.02 -17.84
CA LEU A 206 -21.65 -17.22 -17.63
C LEU A 206 -22.01 -17.80 -19.01
N PRO A 207 -21.62 -19.05 -19.34
CA PRO A 207 -22.08 -19.68 -20.56
C PRO A 207 -23.62 -19.80 -20.52
N PRO A 208 -24.31 -19.61 -21.66
CA PRO A 208 -25.76 -19.74 -21.71
C PRO A 208 -26.17 -21.13 -21.21
N ALA A 209 -27.22 -21.16 -20.38
CA ALA A 209 -27.74 -22.40 -19.83
C ALA A 209 -28.04 -23.37 -20.98
N GLN A 210 -27.51 -24.60 -20.91
CA GLN A 210 -27.81 -25.61 -21.91
C GLN A 210 -29.32 -25.87 -21.88
N PRO A 211 -29.99 -25.93 -23.05
CA PRO A 211 -31.42 -26.21 -23.10
C PRO A 211 -31.68 -27.55 -22.41
N ARG A 212 -32.61 -27.55 -21.45
CA ARG A 212 -33.12 -28.80 -20.88
C ARG A 212 -33.68 -29.64 -22.01
N LYS A 213 -33.17 -30.87 -22.13
CA LYS A 213 -33.84 -31.92 -22.89
C LYS A 213 -34.95 -32.45 -21.99
N ASP A 214 -36.15 -31.92 -22.20
CA ASP A 214 -37.38 -32.54 -21.72
C ASP A 214 -37.81 -33.62 -22.71
#